data_AF-A0A1I9YI89-F1
#
_entry.id   AF-A0A1I9YI89-F1
#
_cell.length_a   1.000
_cell.length_b   1.000
_cell.length_c   1.000
_cell.angle_alpha   90.00
_cell.angle_beta   90.00
_cell.angle_gamma   90.00
#
_symmetry.space_group_name_H-M   'P 1'
#
loop_
_entity.id
_entity.type
_entity.pdbx_description
1 polymer ?
#
loop_
_entity_poly.entity_id
_entity_poly.type
_entity_poly.pdbx_seq_one_letter_code
_entity_poly.pdbx_strand_id
1 'polypeptide(L)'
;MITKMKDEPFNNLADALERELLDMSDEDILEERDGDAAKANGLRLLKAAKAAAGKQRLAAAKEAIAAGRSGVSTVQPEVKLEEIKAYIQRAKNDGRYTMAARGLEEMSESDLRRIYSQLKRLESSRGSNGDDVQ
;
A
#
# COMPACT_ATOMS: atom_id res chain seq x y z
N MET A 1 9.58 -32.16 -13.69
CA MET A 1 8.85 -30.97 -13.23
C MET A 1 9.82 -29.80 -13.24
N ILE A 2 9.73 -28.90 -14.22
CA ILE A 2 10.57 -27.70 -14.26
C ILE A 2 9.86 -26.64 -13.43
N THR A 3 10.43 -26.32 -12.27
CA THR A 3 9.97 -25.26 -11.38
C THR A 3 10.06 -23.93 -12.11
N LYS A 4 8.91 -23.34 -12.47
CA LYS A 4 8.83 -21.92 -12.85
C LYS A 4 9.32 -21.10 -11.66
N MET A 5 10.59 -20.73 -11.66
CA MET A 5 11.06 -19.62 -10.84
C MET A 5 10.24 -18.41 -11.26
N LYS A 6 9.57 -17.76 -10.31
CA LYS A 6 8.87 -16.50 -10.57
C LYS A 6 9.85 -15.56 -11.27
N ASP A 7 9.38 -14.89 -12.32
CA ASP A 7 10.12 -13.82 -13.01
C ASP A 7 10.48 -12.73 -11.99
N GLU A 8 11.59 -12.92 -11.29
CA GLU A 8 12.10 -11.93 -10.39
C GLU A 8 12.62 -10.77 -11.24
N PRO A 9 12.27 -9.52 -10.91
CA PRO A 9 12.63 -8.37 -11.73
C PRO A 9 14.15 -8.19 -11.89
N PHE A 10 14.94 -8.77 -10.99
CA PHE A 10 16.40 -8.80 -11.08
C PHE A 10 16.92 -9.81 -12.09
N ASN A 11 16.25 -10.96 -12.25
CA ASN A 11 16.60 -11.95 -13.27
C ASN A 11 16.45 -11.34 -14.67
N ASN A 12 15.38 -10.56 -14.90
CA ASN A 12 15.17 -9.89 -16.19
C ASN A 12 16.28 -8.90 -16.54
N LEU A 13 16.87 -8.21 -15.57
CA LEU A 13 17.95 -7.26 -15.84
C LEU A 13 19.27 -7.99 -16.11
N ALA A 14 19.59 -9.01 -15.31
CA ALA A 14 20.79 -9.82 -15.51
C ALA A 14 20.74 -10.54 -16.86
N ASP A 15 19.61 -11.17 -17.20
CA ASP A 15 19.41 -11.85 -18.48
C ASP A 15 19.43 -10.87 -19.67
N ALA A 16 18.93 -9.64 -19.49
CA ALA A 16 19.00 -8.61 -20.52
C ALA A 16 20.44 -8.12 -20.76
N LEU A 17 21.21 -7.93 -19.69
CA LEU A 17 22.63 -7.55 -19.77
C LEU A 17 23.48 -8.68 -20.33
N GLU A 18 23.19 -9.94 -19.97
CA GLU A 18 23.85 -11.11 -20.52
C GLU A 18 23.61 -11.20 -22.02
N ARG A 19 22.37 -11.04 -22.49
CA ARG A 19 22.06 -11.00 -23.92
C ARG A 19 22.73 -9.84 -24.64
N GLU A 20 22.75 -8.66 -24.03
CA GLU A 20 23.44 -7.50 -24.60
C GLU A 20 24.92 -7.78 -24.80
N LEU A 21 25.59 -8.41 -23.82
CA LEU A 21 26.99 -8.79 -23.93
C LEU A 21 27.24 -9.90 -24.96
N LEU A 22 26.32 -10.86 -25.10
CA LEU A 22 26.42 -11.94 -26.07
C LEU A 22 26.16 -11.48 -27.52
N ASP A 23 25.34 -10.44 -27.71
CA ASP A 23 25.02 -9.87 -29.02
C ASP A 23 26.00 -8.75 -29.45
N MET A 24 27.00 -8.41 -28.62
CA MET A 24 28.04 -7.45 -29.00
C MET A 24 28.89 -7.98 -30.16
N SER A 25 29.13 -7.14 -31.16
CA SER A 25 30.01 -7.48 -32.27
C SER A 25 31.49 -7.41 -31.86
N ASP A 26 32.35 -8.17 -32.53
CA ASP A 26 33.81 -8.12 -32.29
C ASP A 26 34.37 -6.70 -32.49
N GLU A 27 33.77 -5.91 -33.38
CA GLU A 27 34.10 -4.51 -33.63
C GLU A 27 33.76 -3.63 -32.42
N ASP A 28 32.60 -3.85 -31.78
CA ASP A 28 32.21 -3.16 -30.54
C ASP A 28 33.09 -3.55 -29.33
N ILE A 29 33.74 -4.73 -29.37
CA ILE A 29 34.67 -5.20 -28.33
C ILE A 29 36.08 -4.62 -28.55
N LEU A 30 36.49 -4.49 -29.82
CA LEU A 30 37.82 -4.03 -30.21
C LEU A 30 37.94 -2.51 -30.26
N GLU A 31 36.83 -1.79 -30.50
CA GLU A 31 36.77 -0.36 -30.22
C GLU A 31 36.82 -0.16 -28.71
N GLU A 32 37.84 0.54 -28.20
CA GLU A 32 37.85 1.08 -26.83
C GLU A 32 36.71 2.08 -26.69
N ARG A 33 35.47 1.57 -26.55
CA ARG A 33 34.33 2.40 -26.19
C ARG A 33 34.65 3.04 -24.86
N ASP A 34 34.48 4.36 -24.80
CA ASP A 34 34.56 5.13 -23.58
C ASP A 34 33.57 4.54 -22.56
N GLY A 35 34.09 3.76 -21.62
CA GLY A 35 33.30 3.03 -20.63
C GLY A 35 32.47 3.98 -19.75
N ASP A 36 32.91 5.22 -19.62
CA ASP A 36 32.15 6.26 -18.92
C ASP A 36 30.91 6.68 -19.72
N ALA A 37 31.00 6.73 -21.05
CA ALA A 37 29.85 7.03 -21.91
C ALA A 37 28.81 5.89 -21.89
N ALA A 38 29.24 4.64 -21.91
CA ALA A 38 28.36 3.47 -21.79
C ALA A 38 27.64 3.45 -20.43
N LYS A 39 28.39 3.69 -19.34
CA LYS A 39 27.85 3.78 -17.98
C LYS A 39 26.86 4.94 -17.83
N ALA A 40 27.14 6.10 -18.42
CA ALA A 40 26.25 7.25 -18.40
C ALA A 40 24.91 6.95 -19.10
N ASN A 41 24.94 6.24 -20.23
CA ASN A 41 23.73 5.84 -20.94
C ASN A 41 22.91 4.82 -20.14
N GLY A 42 23.56 3.81 -19.55
CA GLY A 42 22.91 2.83 -18.68
C GLY A 42 22.23 3.48 -17.47
N LEU A 43 22.91 4.42 -16.79
CA LEU A 43 22.34 5.18 -15.67
C LEU A 43 21.13 6.03 -16.10
N ARG A 44 21.17 6.62 -17.30
CA ARG A 44 20.06 7.39 -17.86
C ARG A 44 18.84 6.50 -18.08
N LEU A 45 19.02 5.33 -18.69
CA LEU A 45 17.95 4.36 -18.93
C LEU A 45 17.35 3.85 -17.62
N LEU A 46 18.18 3.51 -16.63
CA LEU A 46 17.74 3.06 -15.31
C LEU A 46 16.93 4.14 -14.58
N LYS A 47 17.37 5.40 -14.65
CA LYS A 47 16.63 6.53 -14.07
C LYS A 47 15.26 6.73 -14.73
N ALA A 48 15.19 6.58 -16.06
CA ALA A 48 13.94 6.66 -16.81
C ALA A 48 12.98 5.52 -16.43
N ALA A 49 13.47 4.28 -16.36
CA ALA A 49 12.70 3.11 -15.94
C ALA A 49 12.16 3.26 -14.51
N LYS A 50 12.99 3.73 -13.58
CA LYS A 50 12.57 3.99 -12.19
C LYS A 50 11.46 5.04 -12.11
N ALA A 51 11.56 6.11 -12.90
CA ALA A 51 10.53 7.14 -12.96
C ALA A 51 9.20 6.60 -13.52
N ALA A 52 9.25 5.76 -14.56
CA ALA A 52 8.07 5.12 -15.13
C ALA A 52 7.39 4.16 -14.13
N ALA A 53 8.16 3.30 -13.47
CA ALA A 53 7.65 2.41 -12.43
C ALA A 53 7.04 3.19 -11.24
N GLY A 54 7.65 4.31 -10.85
CA GLY A 54 7.11 5.21 -9.83
C GLY A 54 5.75 5.79 -10.22
N LYS A 55 5.60 6.24 -11.47
CA LYS A 55 4.32 6.73 -12.01
C LYS A 55 3.24 5.64 -11.99
N GLN A 56 3.58 4.41 -12.38
CA GLN A 56 2.64 3.29 -12.35
C GLN A 56 2.18 2.95 -10.93
N ARG A 57 3.10 2.90 -9.95
CA ARG A 57 2.75 2.69 -8.54
C ARG A 57 1.83 3.79 -8.00
N LEU A 58 2.09 5.04 -8.37
CA LEU A 58 1.26 6.17 -7.96
C LEU A 58 -0.14 6.13 -8.59
N ALA A 59 -0.24 5.74 -9.87
CA ALA A 59 -1.52 5.54 -10.54
C ALA A 59 -2.33 4.42 -9.87
N ALA A 60 -1.71 3.27 -9.62
CA ALA A 60 -2.37 2.15 -8.93
C ALA A 60 -2.83 2.53 -7.50
N ALA A 61 -2.03 3.30 -6.77
CA ALA A 61 -2.41 3.80 -5.45
C ALA A 61 -3.60 4.77 -5.52
N LYS A 62 -3.65 5.66 -6.53
CA LYS A 62 -4.79 6.55 -6.76
C LYS A 62 -6.07 5.78 -7.05
N GLU A 63 -5.98 4.75 -7.89
CA GLU A 63 -7.10 3.87 -8.21
C GLU A 63 -7.58 3.10 -6.96
N ALA A 64 -6.66 2.56 -6.15
CA ALA A 64 -7.00 1.89 -4.90
C ALA A 64 -7.70 2.83 -3.90
N ILE A 65 -7.26 4.08 -3.78
CA ILE A 65 -7.92 5.09 -2.93
C ILE A 65 -9.30 5.45 -3.48
N ALA A 66 -9.45 5.60 -4.80
CA ALA A 66 -10.74 5.87 -5.43
C ALA A 66 -11.74 4.72 -5.21
N ALA A 67 -11.30 3.48 -5.38
CA ALA A 67 -12.10 2.27 -5.12
C ALA A 67 -12.42 2.10 -3.62
N GLY A 68 -11.49 2.45 -2.73
CA GLY A 68 -11.74 2.45 -1.29
C GLY A 68 -12.77 3.51 -0.86
N ARG A 69 -12.83 4.66 -1.54
CA ARG A 69 -13.83 5.70 -1.27
C ARG A 69 -15.23 5.32 -1.73
N SER A 70 -15.39 4.55 -2.80
CA SER A 70 -16.70 4.03 -3.24
C SER A 70 -17.20 2.86 -2.38
N GLY A 71 -16.30 2.10 -1.76
CA GLY A 71 -16.63 1.03 -0.80
C GLY A 71 -16.98 1.50 0.61
N VAL A 72 -16.64 2.74 0.98
CA VAL A 72 -17.18 3.39 2.19
C VAL A 72 -18.53 4.00 1.85
N SER A 73 -19.47 3.14 1.45
CA SER A 73 -20.89 3.48 1.58
C SER A 73 -21.13 3.70 3.07
N THR A 74 -21.35 4.96 3.42
CA THR A 74 -21.79 5.40 4.73
C THR A 74 -23.21 4.90 4.94
N VAL A 75 -23.35 3.59 5.18
CA VAL A 75 -24.46 3.10 6.00
C VAL A 75 -24.07 3.46 7.43
N GLN A 76 -24.11 4.75 7.76
CA GLN A 76 -24.30 5.12 9.14
C GLN A 76 -25.78 4.84 9.39
N PRO A 77 -26.15 3.87 10.23
CA PRO A 77 -27.45 3.95 10.86
C PRO A 77 -27.54 5.34 11.49
N GLU A 78 -28.70 5.97 11.40
CA GLU A 78 -28.98 7.25 12.03
C GLU A 78 -28.99 7.06 13.56
N VAL A 79 -27.81 6.79 14.12
CA VAL A 79 -27.59 6.62 15.55
C VAL A 79 -27.57 8.01 16.14
N LYS A 80 -28.44 8.22 17.13
CA LYS A 80 -28.55 9.51 17.81
C LYS A 80 -27.21 9.87 18.46
N LEU A 81 -26.88 11.16 18.47
CA LEU A 81 -25.65 11.68 19.06
C LEU A 81 -25.44 11.19 20.51
N GLU A 82 -26.52 11.10 21.29
CA GLU A 82 -26.50 10.65 22.68
C GLU A 82 -26.11 9.17 22.82
N GLU A 83 -26.55 8.32 21.91
CA GLU A 83 -26.18 6.90 21.89
C GLU A 83 -24.70 6.71 21.52
N ILE A 84 -24.19 7.55 20.61
CA ILE A 84 -22.77 7.58 20.24
C ILE A 84 -21.91 7.96 21.46
N LYS A 85 -22.27 9.03 22.17
CA LYS A 85 -21.54 9.47 23.38
C LYS A 85 -21.54 8.40 24.46
N ALA A 86 -22.70 7.82 24.76
CA ALA A 86 -22.83 6.76 25.76
C ALA A 86 -21.99 5.53 25.39
N TYR A 87 -21.98 5.15 24.11
CA TYR A 87 -21.17 4.02 23.64
C TYR A 87 -19.67 4.28 23.77
N ILE A 88 -19.19 5.46 23.36
CA ILE A 88 -17.77 5.80 23.48
C ILE A 88 -17.35 5.90 24.95
N GLN A 89 -18.21 6.44 25.83
CA GLN A 89 -17.93 6.50 27.26
C GLN A 89 -17.81 5.10 27.90
N ARG A 90 -18.69 4.16 27.50
CA ARG A 90 -18.57 2.76 27.92
C ARG A 90 -17.28 2.13 27.40
N ALA A 91 -16.93 2.34 26.14
CA ALA A 91 -15.74 1.76 25.53
C ALA A 91 -14.43 2.35 26.08
N LYS A 92 -14.42 3.62 26.49
CA LYS A 92 -13.28 4.25 27.18
C LYS A 92 -12.97 3.57 28.51
N ASN A 93 -13.99 3.06 29.19
CA ASN A 93 -13.85 2.33 30.45
C ASN A 93 -13.62 0.82 30.25
N ASP A 94 -13.63 0.34 29.01
CA ASP A 94 -13.36 -1.05 28.69
C ASP A 94 -11.86 -1.25 28.43
N GLY A 95 -11.22 -2.13 29.20
CA GLY A 95 -9.80 -2.45 29.06
C GLY A 95 -9.42 -3.08 27.71
N ARG A 96 -10.42 -3.44 26.89
CA ARG A 96 -10.23 -3.91 25.50
C ARG A 96 -9.75 -2.82 24.54
N TYR A 97 -9.93 -1.55 24.89
CA TYR A 97 -9.58 -0.43 24.03
C TYR A 97 -8.71 0.57 24.79
N THR A 98 -7.55 0.93 24.22
CA THR A 98 -6.73 2.03 24.74
C THR A 98 -7.12 3.30 24.01
N MET A 99 -7.99 4.11 24.63
CA MET A 99 -8.35 5.43 24.09
C MET A 99 -7.58 6.54 24.81
N ALA A 100 -6.78 7.31 24.06
CA ALA A 100 -6.07 8.50 24.55
C ALA A 100 -6.93 9.78 24.54
N ALA A 101 -8.23 9.69 24.27
CA ALA A 101 -9.09 10.85 24.08
C ALA A 101 -9.38 11.58 25.42
N ARG A 102 -8.85 12.81 25.54
CA ARG A 102 -9.28 13.79 26.54
C ARG A 102 -10.54 14.50 26.01
N GLY A 103 -11.56 14.63 26.85
CA GLY A 103 -12.76 15.46 26.62
C GLY A 103 -13.69 15.04 25.47
N LEU A 104 -14.61 14.09 25.72
CA LEU A 104 -15.69 13.75 24.76
C LEU A 104 -16.63 14.92 24.45
N GLU A 105 -16.81 15.83 25.42
CA GLU A 105 -17.66 17.01 25.29
C GLU A 105 -17.02 18.13 24.44
N GLU A 106 -15.71 18.11 24.27
CA GLU A 106 -14.96 19.07 23.44
C GLU A 106 -14.86 18.63 21.97
N MET A 107 -15.30 17.40 21.66
CA MET A 107 -15.21 16.84 20.31
C MET A 107 -16.38 17.27 19.43
N SER A 108 -16.09 17.54 18.15
CA SER A 108 -17.14 17.82 17.17
C SER A 108 -18.01 16.58 16.92
N GLU A 109 -19.27 16.78 16.52
CA GLU A 109 -20.19 15.67 16.19
C GLU A 109 -19.61 14.73 15.12
N SER A 110 -18.93 15.28 14.11
CA SER A 110 -18.30 14.49 13.07
C SER A 110 -17.17 13.61 13.62
N ASP A 111 -16.39 14.11 14.57
CA ASP A 111 -15.34 13.33 15.23
C ASP A 111 -15.92 12.20 16.08
N LEU A 112 -17.02 12.46 16.80
CA LEU A 112 -17.73 11.44 17.59
C LEU A 112 -18.25 10.31 16.70
N ARG A 113 -18.89 10.65 15.57
CA ARG A 113 -19.36 9.66 14.58
C ARG A 113 -18.21 8.86 13.97
N ARG A 114 -17.07 9.52 13.71
CA ARG A 114 -15.86 8.85 13.19
C ARG A 114 -15.34 7.81 14.17
N ILE A 115 -15.16 8.19 15.44
CA ILE A 115 -14.68 7.29 16.49
C ILE A 115 -15.65 6.12 16.67
N TYR A 116 -16.95 6.37 16.73
CA TYR A 116 -17.97 5.32 16.80
C TYR A 116 -17.84 4.29 15.67
N SER A 117 -17.70 4.76 14.43
CA SER A 117 -17.53 3.87 13.26
C SER A 117 -16.24 3.06 13.31
N GLN A 118 -15.15 3.63 13.85
CA GLN A 118 -13.87 2.95 14.03
C GLN A 118 -13.98 1.85 15.08
N LEU A 119 -14.62 2.12 16.24
CA LEU A 119 -14.86 1.10 17.26
C LEU A 119 -15.71 -0.05 16.73
N LYS A 120 -16.79 0.26 15.98
CA LYS A 120 -17.65 -0.78 15.39
C LYS A 120 -16.92 -1.66 14.37
N ARG A 121 -16.01 -1.06 13.59
CA ARG A 121 -15.13 -1.83 12.68
C ARG A 121 -14.16 -2.72 13.44
N LEU A 122 -13.57 -2.23 14.53
CA LEU A 122 -12.69 -3.02 15.38
C LEU A 122 -13.43 -4.21 16.01
N GLU A 123 -14.64 -4.00 16.56
CA GLU A 123 -15.50 -5.08 17.05
C GLU A 123 -15.76 -6.14 15.97
N SER A 124 -16.14 -5.70 14.76
CA SER A 124 -16.45 -6.60 13.64
C SER A 124 -15.22 -7.41 13.19
N SER A 125 -14.04 -6.77 13.11
CA SER A 125 -12.79 -7.46 12.75
C SER A 125 -12.34 -8.48 13.81
N ARG A 126 -12.66 -8.23 15.08
CA ARG A 126 -12.29 -9.12 16.19
C ARG A 126 -13.20 -10.33 16.30
N GLY A 127 -14.49 -10.18 15.94
CA GLY A 127 -15.41 -11.31 15.83
C GLY A 127 -15.08 -12.27 14.68
N SER A 128 -14.47 -11.76 13.60
CA SER A 128 -14.09 -12.60 12.44
C SER A 128 -12.84 -13.47 12.64
N ASN A 129 -12.04 -13.21 13.67
CA ASN A 129 -10.80 -13.96 13.95
C ASN A 129 -11.01 -15.11 14.97
N GLY A 130 -12.27 -15.50 15.24
CA GLY A 130 -12.62 -16.45 16.30
C GLY A 130 -13.10 -17.84 15.85
N ASP A 131 -13.40 -18.05 14.55
CA ASP A 131 -14.16 -19.23 14.09
C ASP A 131 -13.39 -20.16 13.12
N ASP A 132 -12.06 -20.20 13.18
CA ASP A 132 -11.26 -21.23 12.49
C ASP A 132 -10.49 -22.10 13.49
N VAL A 133 -11.22 -22.84 14.33
CA VAL A 133 -10.74 -24.09 14.93
C VAL A 133 -11.90 -25.09 15.02
N GLN A 134 -12.04 -25.92 13.99
CA GLN A 134 -12.55 -27.29 14.12
C GLN A 134 -12.00 -28.18 13.02
#